data_AF-A0A4R7E0E1-F1
#
_entry.id   AF-A0A4R7E0E1-F1
#
_cell.length_a   1.000
_cell.length_b   1.000
_cell.length_c   1.000
_cell.angle_alpha   90.00
_cell.angle_beta   90.00
_cell.angle_gamma   90.00
#
_symmetry.space_group_name_H-M   'P 1'
#
loop_
_entity.id
_entity.type
_entity.pdbx_description
1 polymer ?
#
loop_
_entity_poly.entity_id
_entity_poly.type
_entity_poly.pdbx_seq_one_letter_code
_entity_poly.pdbx_strand_id
1 'polypeptide(L)'
;MEIKLKASDLPENIKKAEITAIKVKAGDQIKAGEKIIELEANKTTISLTTEQSGKIEEILVEKGTAVEVGTVLMKIDIDIDQKESEAENNKQPQKNLESQITIIGGGPGGYVAALKAAKMGADVTLIEKENLGGTCLNWGCIPTKALVRSAEIYNNLKNAAEFGCRAENIDFKWDEIIGRKNKIVNQLTNGIKSLLSKHKVEVITGRAEIVDKNTVLVVQAEKELIINTANIIIATGSKPIELPITTEAAKEYLLYSSTFGVRNH
;
A
#
# COMPACT_ATOMS: atom_id res chain seq x y z
N MET A 1 37.15 0.53 -13.86
CA MET A 1 37.20 1.16 -12.53
C MET A 1 38.32 0.55 -11.70
N GLU A 2 38.91 1.30 -10.76
CA GLU A 2 40.00 0.83 -9.89
C GLU A 2 39.48 0.51 -8.49
N ILE A 3 39.72 -0.72 -8.00
CA ILE A 3 39.49 -1.07 -6.60
C ILE A 3 40.73 -0.65 -5.80
N LYS A 4 40.53 0.25 -4.83
CA LYS A 4 41.58 0.74 -3.91
C LYS A 4 41.31 0.27 -2.50
N LEU A 5 42.36 0.04 -1.71
CA LEU A 5 42.22 -0.23 -0.28
C LEU A 5 41.67 1.01 0.43
N LYS A 6 40.46 0.95 1.00
CA LYS A 6 39.86 2.06 1.74
C LYS A 6 40.20 1.95 3.23
N ALA A 7 40.17 3.07 3.94
CA ALA A 7 40.34 3.07 5.40
C ALA A 7 39.21 2.31 6.11
N SER A 8 38.01 2.24 5.50
CA SER A 8 36.86 1.46 5.99
C SER A 8 37.09 -0.05 5.97
N ASP A 9 38.04 -0.52 5.17
CA ASP A 9 38.36 -1.94 5.05
C ASP A 9 39.35 -2.39 6.13
N LEU A 10 39.84 -1.47 6.98
CA LEU A 10 40.79 -1.74 8.05
C LEU A 10 40.22 -1.32 9.42
N PRO A 11 40.63 -2.00 10.52
CA PRO A 11 40.33 -1.56 11.87
C PRO A 11 40.84 -0.14 12.15
N GLU A 12 40.16 0.57 13.06
CA GLU A 12 40.49 1.95 13.42
C GLU A 12 41.98 2.14 13.74
N ASN A 13 42.56 3.22 13.23
CA ASN A 13 43.97 3.63 13.39
C ASN A 13 45.03 2.77 12.67
N ILE A 14 44.66 1.88 11.74
CA ILE A 14 45.62 1.13 10.92
C ILE A 14 45.69 1.70 9.49
N LYS A 15 46.91 1.96 9.00
CA LYS A 15 47.16 2.54 7.66
C LYS A 15 47.79 1.57 6.65
N LYS A 16 48.14 0.35 7.09
CA LYS A 16 48.84 -0.66 6.27
C LYS A 16 48.27 -2.04 6.52
N ALA A 17 48.24 -2.88 5.49
CA ALA A 17 47.86 -4.30 5.60
C ALA A 17 48.70 -5.16 4.65
N GLU A 18 48.90 -6.43 4.99
CA GLU A 18 49.64 -7.39 4.16
C GLU A 18 48.68 -8.33 3.44
N ILE A 19 48.90 -8.58 2.15
CA ILE A 19 48.05 -9.47 1.35
C ILE A 19 48.38 -10.94 1.65
N THR A 20 47.46 -11.66 2.30
CA THR A 20 47.65 -13.07 2.67
C THR A 20 47.14 -14.04 1.61
N ALA A 21 46.05 -13.69 0.92
CA ALA A 21 45.52 -14.49 -0.18
C ALA A 21 44.75 -13.64 -1.20
N ILE A 22 44.89 -13.99 -2.48
CA ILE A 22 44.08 -13.43 -3.57
C ILE A 22 43.16 -14.58 -4.04
N LYS A 23 41.83 -14.38 -3.96
CA LYS A 23 40.83 -15.42 -4.25
C LYS A 23 40.35 -15.44 -5.69
N VAL A 24 40.72 -14.44 -6.47
CA VAL A 24 40.24 -14.20 -7.83
C VAL A 24 41.40 -14.12 -8.81
N LYS A 25 41.15 -14.38 -10.09
CA LYS A 25 42.12 -14.29 -11.18
C LYS A 25 41.69 -13.27 -12.22
N ALA A 26 42.66 -12.76 -12.99
CA ALA A 26 42.35 -11.91 -14.13
C ALA A 26 41.45 -12.67 -15.13
N GLY A 27 40.36 -12.03 -15.56
CA GLY A 27 39.32 -12.61 -16.41
C GLY A 27 38.11 -13.19 -15.67
N ASP A 28 38.17 -13.36 -14.34
CA ASP A 28 37.02 -13.84 -13.56
C ASP A 28 35.91 -12.78 -13.47
N GLN A 29 34.66 -13.24 -13.49
CA GLN A 29 33.48 -12.41 -13.31
C GLN A 29 33.06 -12.43 -11.85
N ILE A 30 33.14 -11.28 -11.19
CA ILE A 30 32.85 -11.10 -9.76
C ILE A 30 31.50 -10.44 -9.55
N LYS A 31 30.82 -10.80 -8.47
CA LYS A 31 29.55 -10.16 -8.05
C LYS A 31 29.75 -9.21 -6.87
N ALA A 32 28.91 -8.19 -6.75
CA ALA A 32 28.87 -7.35 -5.55
C ALA A 32 28.72 -8.21 -4.27
N GLY A 33 29.53 -7.93 -3.25
CA GLY A 33 29.63 -8.68 -1.99
C GLY A 33 30.58 -9.89 -2.03
N GLU A 34 31.17 -10.22 -3.18
CA GLU A 34 32.10 -11.35 -3.29
C GLU A 34 33.47 -11.03 -2.69
N LYS A 35 34.05 -11.99 -1.97
CA LYS A 35 35.35 -11.84 -1.30
C LYS A 35 36.50 -12.02 -2.29
N ILE A 36 37.26 -10.96 -2.53
CA ILE A 36 38.29 -10.91 -3.58
C ILE A 36 39.72 -11.08 -3.03
N ILE A 37 40.03 -10.48 -1.88
CA ILE A 37 41.36 -10.51 -1.26
C ILE A 37 41.22 -10.72 0.25
N GLU A 38 42.12 -11.50 0.85
CA GLU A 38 42.32 -11.55 2.29
C GLU A 38 43.58 -10.77 2.65
N LEU A 39 43.43 -9.90 3.64
CA LEU A 39 44.46 -9.01 4.16
C LEU A 39 44.68 -9.32 5.64
N GLU A 40 45.90 -9.15 6.13
CA GLU A 40 46.21 -9.19 7.56
C GLU A 40 46.69 -7.83 8.04
N ALA A 41 46.06 -7.35 9.11
CA ALA A 41 46.42 -6.12 9.81
C ALA A 41 46.43 -6.39 11.32
N ASN A 42 47.56 -6.17 12.00
CA ASN A 42 47.71 -6.41 13.45
C ASN A 42 47.18 -7.80 13.91
N LYS A 43 47.56 -8.88 13.22
CA LYS A 43 47.12 -10.27 13.50
C LYS A 43 45.62 -10.52 13.32
N THR A 44 44.90 -9.64 12.63
CA THR A 44 43.49 -9.81 12.28
C THR A 44 43.36 -10.04 10.78
N THR A 45 42.74 -11.14 10.38
CA THR A 45 42.43 -11.45 8.98
C THR A 45 41.14 -10.74 8.56
N ILE A 46 41.22 -9.98 7.47
CA ILE A 46 40.12 -9.19 6.93
C ILE A 46 39.89 -9.63 5.48
N SER A 47 38.63 -9.92 5.13
CA SER A 47 38.26 -10.23 3.75
C SER A 47 37.70 -8.99 3.06
N LEU A 48 38.40 -8.52 2.03
CA LEU A 48 37.96 -7.40 1.20
C LEU A 48 36.91 -7.90 0.20
N THR A 49 35.76 -7.24 0.18
CA THR A 49 34.64 -7.55 -0.73
C THR A 49 34.51 -6.48 -1.79
N THR A 50 34.09 -6.87 -3.00
CA THR A 50 33.76 -5.91 -4.05
C THR A 50 32.39 -5.28 -3.82
N GLU A 51 32.25 -3.98 -4.08
CA GLU A 51 30.95 -3.27 -4.02
C GLU A 51 30.12 -3.45 -5.30
N GLN A 52 30.74 -3.87 -6.40
CA GLN A 52 30.12 -3.87 -7.73
C GLN A 52 30.40 -5.18 -8.48
N SER A 53 29.49 -5.57 -9.36
CA SER A 53 29.69 -6.72 -10.25
C SER A 53 30.46 -6.28 -11.50
N GLY A 54 31.38 -7.12 -11.97
CA GLY A 54 32.20 -6.80 -13.13
C GLY A 54 33.19 -7.90 -13.47
N LYS A 55 33.96 -7.69 -14.52
CA LYS A 55 35.03 -8.59 -14.94
C LYS A 55 36.39 -8.04 -14.50
N ILE A 56 37.23 -8.88 -13.91
CA ILE A 56 38.58 -8.46 -13.51
C ILE A 56 39.44 -8.32 -14.76
N GLU A 57 39.94 -7.12 -15.02
CA GLU A 57 40.88 -6.87 -16.12
C GLU A 57 42.30 -7.24 -15.72
N GLU A 58 42.75 -6.75 -14.55
CA GLU A 58 44.14 -6.84 -14.12
C GLU A 58 44.24 -6.76 -12.60
N ILE A 59 45.07 -7.64 -12.01
CA ILE A 59 45.39 -7.62 -10.57
C ILE A 59 46.79 -7.01 -10.43
N LEU A 60 46.91 -5.92 -9.68
CA LEU A 60 48.13 -5.10 -9.59
C LEU A 60 48.95 -5.40 -8.32
N VAL A 61 48.59 -6.43 -7.58
CA VAL A 61 49.19 -6.77 -6.29
C VAL A 61 49.51 -8.26 -6.18
N GLU A 62 50.58 -8.59 -5.45
CA GLU A 62 51.04 -9.95 -5.23
C GLU A 62 50.89 -10.36 -3.76
N LYS A 63 50.72 -11.67 -3.52
CA LYS A 63 50.67 -12.25 -2.17
C LYS A 63 51.98 -11.96 -1.40
N GLY A 64 51.86 -11.54 -0.14
CA GLY A 64 52.98 -11.17 0.73
C GLY A 64 53.40 -9.69 0.62
N THR A 65 52.68 -8.89 -0.17
CA THR A 65 52.97 -7.46 -0.32
C THR A 65 52.23 -6.64 0.73
N ALA A 66 52.94 -5.70 1.37
CA ALA A 66 52.34 -4.70 2.24
C ALA A 66 51.77 -3.54 1.40
N VAL A 67 50.47 -3.25 1.58
CA VAL A 67 49.74 -2.18 0.88
C VAL A 67 49.25 -1.12 1.87
N GLU A 68 49.24 0.14 1.43
CA GLU A 68 48.76 1.28 2.23
C GLU A 68 47.35 1.70 1.78
N VAL A 69 46.62 2.39 2.64
CA VAL A 69 45.32 2.96 2.29
C VAL A 69 45.46 3.86 1.05
N GLY A 70 44.63 3.62 0.04
CA GLY A 70 44.65 4.32 -1.25
C GLY A 70 45.40 3.59 -2.37
N THR A 71 46.15 2.52 -2.07
CA THR A 71 46.81 1.69 -3.09
C THR A 71 45.77 0.98 -3.97
N VAL A 72 45.95 1.04 -5.29
CA VAL A 72 45.13 0.31 -6.26
C VAL A 72 45.48 -1.17 -6.19
N LEU A 73 44.47 -2.02 -5.93
CA LEU A 73 44.62 -3.46 -5.82
C LEU A 73 44.35 -4.16 -7.17
N MET A 74 43.32 -3.73 -7.89
CA MET A 74 42.94 -4.31 -9.19
C MET A 74 42.08 -3.36 -10.03
N LYS A 75 42.05 -3.60 -11.34
CA LYS A 75 41.16 -2.94 -12.29
C LYS A 75 40.04 -3.89 -12.69
N ILE A 76 38.81 -3.37 -12.67
CA ILE A 76 37.60 -4.08 -13.07
C ILE A 76 36.93 -3.36 -14.23
N ASP A 77 36.44 -4.11 -15.21
CA ASP A 77 35.50 -3.63 -16.21
C ASP A 77 34.08 -3.84 -15.66
N ILE A 78 33.29 -2.78 -15.60
CA ILE A 78 31.98 -2.80 -14.96
C ILE A 78 30.93 -3.08 -16.02
N ASP A 79 30.12 -4.11 -15.80
CA ASP A 79 28.86 -4.24 -16.49
C ASP A 79 27.92 -3.15 -15.93
N ILE A 80 27.91 -1.98 -16.55
CA ILE A 80 26.99 -0.88 -16.19
C ILE A 80 25.60 -1.25 -16.73
N ASP A 81 24.95 -2.21 -16.08
CA ASP A 81 23.50 -2.31 -16.09
C ASP A 81 22.98 -1.37 -15.00
N GLN A 82 22.39 -0.26 -15.44
CA GLN A 82 21.85 0.80 -14.60
C GLN A 82 20.71 0.29 -13.71
N LYS A 83 21.03 -0.20 -12.51
CA LYS A 83 20.10 -0.29 -11.37
C LYS A 83 20.85 -0.11 -10.05
N GLU A 84 21.06 1.15 -9.66
CA GLU A 84 21.34 1.51 -8.27
C GLU A 84 20.28 2.52 -7.80
N SER A 85 19.35 2.06 -6.96
CA SER A 85 19.18 2.59 -5.60
C SER A 85 18.19 1.72 -4.83
N GLU A 86 18.60 0.51 -4.47
CA GLU A 86 17.99 -0.28 -3.39
C GLU A 86 19.00 -0.35 -2.24
N ALA A 87 18.93 0.62 -1.33
CA ALA A 87 19.43 0.46 0.02
C ALA A 87 18.35 1.02 0.96
N GLU A 88 17.90 0.18 1.88
CA GLU A 88 16.87 0.41 2.91
C GLU A 88 15.39 0.24 2.48
N ASN A 89 14.96 -1.02 2.29
CA ASN A 89 14.01 -1.59 3.26
C ASN A 89 13.82 -3.08 3.09
N ASN A 90 14.01 -3.78 4.20
CA ASN A 90 13.75 -5.20 4.36
C ASN A 90 12.23 -5.41 4.46
N LYS A 91 11.50 -5.50 3.34
CA LYS A 91 10.11 -5.99 3.31
C LYS A 91 9.90 -6.94 2.12
N GLN A 92 9.13 -7.99 2.39
CA GLN A 92 8.68 -9.06 1.49
C GLN A 92 8.31 -8.55 0.07
N PRO A 93 8.38 -9.41 -0.97
CA PRO A 93 8.24 -9.02 -2.38
C PRO A 93 7.05 -8.06 -2.60
N GLN A 94 7.38 -6.78 -2.74
CA GLN A 94 6.41 -5.71 -2.99
C GLN A 94 5.95 -5.83 -4.44
N LYS A 95 4.67 -6.12 -4.62
CA LYS A 95 4.06 -6.08 -5.96
C LYS A 95 3.87 -4.60 -6.32
N ASN A 96 4.70 -4.12 -7.24
CA ASN A 96 4.60 -2.79 -7.81
C ASN A 96 3.55 -2.76 -8.92
N LEU A 97 2.61 -1.82 -8.82
CA LEU A 97 1.60 -1.53 -9.82
C LEU A 97 1.84 -0.13 -10.39
N GLU A 98 1.46 0.08 -11.64
CA GLU A 98 1.50 1.40 -12.29
C GLU A 98 0.09 1.81 -12.66
N SER A 99 -0.24 3.09 -12.50
CA SER A 99 -1.53 3.64 -12.90
C SER A 99 -1.40 5.11 -13.29
N GLN A 100 -2.14 5.58 -14.29
CA GLN A 100 -2.12 7.01 -14.63
C GLN A 100 -2.81 7.86 -13.56
N ILE A 101 -3.88 7.33 -12.94
CA ILE A 101 -4.64 8.02 -11.91
C ILE A 101 -4.98 7.04 -10.78
N THR A 102 -4.44 7.29 -9.59
CA THR A 102 -4.82 6.57 -8.37
C THR A 102 -5.87 7.37 -7.60
N ILE A 103 -6.97 6.74 -7.23
CA ILE A 103 -8.08 7.34 -6.50
C ILE A 103 -8.20 6.69 -5.14
N ILE A 104 -8.18 7.50 -4.08
CA ILE A 104 -8.25 7.03 -2.70
C ILE A 104 -9.65 7.28 -2.15
N GLY A 105 -10.41 6.21 -1.93
CA GLY A 105 -11.77 6.21 -1.41
C GLY A 105 -12.80 5.88 -2.48
N GLY A 106 -13.63 4.86 -2.24
CA GLY A 106 -14.66 4.35 -3.13
C GLY A 106 -16.05 4.96 -2.90
N GLY A 107 -16.14 6.11 -2.24
CA GLY A 107 -17.40 6.85 -2.06
C GLY A 107 -17.89 7.54 -3.35
N PRO A 108 -19.03 8.26 -3.31
CA PRO A 108 -19.60 8.93 -4.49
C PRO A 108 -18.62 9.82 -5.26
N GLY A 109 -17.77 10.58 -4.54
CA GLY A 109 -16.73 11.38 -5.20
C GLY A 109 -15.69 10.52 -5.93
N GLY A 110 -15.26 9.43 -5.31
CA GLY A 110 -14.18 8.58 -5.83
C GLY A 110 -14.61 7.65 -6.96
N TYR A 111 -15.66 6.85 -6.78
CA TYR A 111 -16.08 5.91 -7.84
C TYR A 111 -16.61 6.64 -9.08
N VAL A 112 -17.23 7.82 -8.93
CA VAL A 112 -17.67 8.63 -10.08
C VAL A 112 -16.46 9.21 -10.82
N ALA A 113 -15.46 9.72 -10.10
CA ALA A 113 -14.21 10.17 -10.69
C ALA A 113 -13.50 9.03 -11.43
N ALA A 114 -13.45 7.84 -10.83
CA ALA A 114 -12.84 6.65 -11.44
C ALA A 114 -13.51 6.28 -12.76
N LEU A 115 -14.84 6.21 -12.76
CA LEU A 115 -15.62 5.93 -13.96
C LEU A 115 -15.45 7.00 -15.04
N LYS A 116 -15.40 8.29 -14.64
CA LYS A 116 -15.22 9.38 -15.59
C LYS A 116 -13.83 9.34 -16.23
N ALA A 117 -12.79 9.14 -15.42
CA ALA A 117 -11.41 9.00 -15.89
C ALA A 117 -11.25 7.80 -16.83
N ALA A 118 -11.75 6.62 -16.45
CA ALA A 118 -11.71 5.43 -17.29
C ALA A 118 -12.48 5.59 -18.61
N LYS A 119 -13.64 6.26 -18.58
CA LYS A 119 -14.40 6.60 -19.81
C LYS A 119 -13.66 7.55 -20.74
N MET A 120 -12.73 8.34 -20.20
CA MET A 120 -11.86 9.23 -20.99
C MET A 120 -10.58 8.51 -21.45
N GLY A 121 -10.44 7.21 -21.17
CA GLY A 121 -9.33 6.38 -21.63
C GLY A 121 -8.12 6.34 -20.69
N ALA A 122 -8.23 6.92 -19.48
CA ALA A 122 -7.16 6.82 -18.51
C ALA A 122 -7.12 5.42 -17.88
N ASP A 123 -5.90 4.97 -17.55
CA ASP A 123 -5.70 3.83 -16.66
C ASP A 123 -5.89 4.27 -15.20
N VAL A 124 -6.75 3.56 -14.47
CA VAL A 124 -7.26 4.02 -13.18
C VAL A 124 -7.24 2.89 -12.16
N THR A 125 -6.61 3.15 -11.03
CA THR A 125 -6.68 2.31 -9.85
C THR A 125 -7.46 3.01 -8.73
N LEU A 126 -8.52 2.37 -8.25
CA LEU A 126 -9.36 2.84 -7.14
C LEU A 126 -9.08 2.00 -5.89
N ILE A 127 -8.70 2.67 -4.80
CA ILE A 127 -8.43 2.02 -3.52
C ILE A 127 -9.58 2.30 -2.55
N GLU A 128 -10.17 1.25 -1.96
CA GLU A 128 -11.20 1.35 -0.93
C GLU A 128 -10.90 0.37 0.21
N LYS A 129 -10.92 0.85 1.45
CA LYS A 129 -10.58 0.02 2.62
C LYS A 129 -11.73 -0.87 3.09
N GLU A 130 -12.97 -0.50 2.79
CA GLU A 130 -14.19 -1.20 3.17
C GLU A 130 -15.01 -1.57 1.92
N ASN A 131 -16.26 -1.11 1.83
CA ASN A 131 -17.19 -1.40 0.75
C ASN A 131 -17.28 -0.22 -0.21
N LEU A 132 -17.34 -0.51 -1.51
CA LEU A 132 -17.61 0.48 -2.55
C LEU A 132 -18.94 1.23 -2.28
N GLY A 133 -18.99 2.48 -2.73
CA GLY A 133 -20.10 3.42 -2.46
C GLY A 133 -19.93 4.24 -1.18
N GLY A 134 -18.92 3.94 -0.36
CA GLY A 134 -18.53 4.72 0.82
C GLY A 134 -19.66 4.93 1.82
N THR A 135 -19.58 6.02 2.60
CA THR A 135 -20.55 6.29 3.69
C THR A 135 -21.97 6.43 3.17
N CYS A 136 -22.19 7.20 2.09
CA CYS A 136 -23.54 7.50 1.59
C CYS A 136 -24.34 6.23 1.25
N LEU A 137 -23.70 5.26 0.59
CA LEU A 137 -24.36 4.03 0.17
C LEU A 137 -24.45 3.00 1.30
N ASN A 138 -23.35 2.77 2.01
CA ASN A 138 -23.31 1.67 2.97
C ASN A 138 -23.99 2.05 4.28
N TRP A 139 -23.76 3.28 4.76
CA TRP A 139 -24.00 3.66 6.15
C TRP A 139 -24.80 4.97 6.33
N GLY A 140 -25.17 5.63 5.24
CA GLY A 140 -25.70 6.99 5.25
C GLY A 140 -27.05 7.07 4.56
N CYS A 141 -27.15 7.93 3.54
CA CYS A 141 -28.40 8.23 2.87
C CYS A 141 -29.20 6.98 2.47
N ILE A 142 -28.59 6.03 1.75
CA ILE A 142 -29.34 4.90 1.19
C ILE A 142 -30.02 4.05 2.27
N PRO A 143 -29.32 3.53 3.30
CA PRO A 143 -29.98 2.79 4.36
C PRO A 143 -30.99 3.63 5.14
N THR A 144 -30.70 4.91 5.43
CA THR A 144 -31.65 5.80 6.11
C THR A 144 -32.94 5.96 5.32
N LYS A 145 -32.85 6.25 4.01
CA LYS A 145 -34.04 6.43 3.17
C LYS A 145 -34.81 5.12 2.98
N ALA A 146 -34.12 3.97 2.95
CA ALA A 146 -34.78 2.68 2.96
C ALA A 146 -35.60 2.49 4.25
N LEU A 147 -35.03 2.77 5.42
CA LEU A 147 -35.73 2.66 6.70
C LEU A 147 -36.90 3.64 6.83
N VAL A 148 -36.67 4.92 6.48
CA VAL A 148 -37.72 5.95 6.47
C VAL A 148 -38.90 5.51 5.62
N ARG A 149 -38.65 4.91 4.44
CA ARG A 149 -39.73 4.40 3.60
C ARG A 149 -40.53 3.27 4.26
N SER A 150 -39.89 2.37 5.01
CA SER A 150 -40.64 1.36 5.77
C SER A 150 -41.50 2.00 6.86
N ALA A 151 -40.97 3.00 7.56
CA ALA A 151 -41.69 3.73 8.60
C ALA A 151 -42.88 4.52 8.03
N GLU A 152 -42.72 5.18 6.88
CA GLU A 152 -43.81 5.85 6.16
C GLU A 152 -44.95 4.88 5.80
N ILE A 153 -44.61 3.69 5.27
CA ILE A 153 -45.62 2.68 4.92
C ILE A 153 -46.38 2.23 6.17
N TYR A 154 -45.66 1.95 7.27
CA TYR A 154 -46.31 1.58 8.53
C TYR A 154 -47.22 2.70 9.06
N ASN A 155 -46.76 3.94 9.00
CA ASN A 155 -47.56 5.10 9.40
C ASN A 155 -48.82 5.27 8.51
N ASN A 156 -48.69 5.09 7.21
CA ASN A 156 -49.82 5.17 6.28
C ASN A 156 -50.85 4.07 6.52
N LEU A 157 -50.39 2.85 6.85
CA LEU A 157 -51.30 1.75 7.22
C LEU A 157 -52.07 2.10 8.49
N LYS A 158 -51.40 2.64 9.52
CA LYS A 158 -52.04 3.05 10.78
C LYS A 158 -53.10 4.14 10.58
N ASN A 159 -52.83 5.08 9.69
CA ASN A 159 -53.72 6.21 9.42
C ASN A 159 -54.59 6.00 8.17
N ALA A 160 -54.75 4.75 7.71
CA ALA A 160 -55.47 4.42 6.48
C ALA A 160 -56.94 4.91 6.48
N ALA A 161 -57.55 5.02 7.66
CA ALA A 161 -58.92 5.50 7.83
C ALA A 161 -59.14 6.94 7.34
N GLU A 162 -58.11 7.79 7.42
CA GLU A 162 -58.16 9.18 6.89
C GLU A 162 -58.36 9.21 5.38
N PHE A 163 -57.98 8.12 4.69
CA PHE A 163 -58.14 7.93 3.25
C PHE A 163 -59.36 7.07 2.90
N GLY A 164 -60.23 6.77 3.88
CA GLY A 164 -61.38 5.89 3.71
C GLY A 164 -61.05 4.40 3.65
N CYS A 165 -59.81 4.00 3.92
CA CYS A 165 -59.37 2.61 3.92
C CYS A 165 -59.48 2.00 5.34
N ARG A 166 -59.82 0.71 5.43
CA ARG A 166 -59.80 -0.04 6.70
C ARG A 166 -58.64 -1.02 6.69
N ALA A 167 -57.77 -0.92 7.69
CA ALA A 167 -56.66 -1.83 7.91
C ALA A 167 -56.66 -2.26 9.38
N GLU A 168 -56.73 -3.57 9.61
CA GLU A 168 -56.79 -4.18 10.94
C GLU A 168 -55.53 -5.03 11.17
N ASN A 169 -55.18 -5.28 12.44
CA ASN A 169 -54.03 -6.10 12.84
C ASN A 169 -52.69 -5.67 12.19
N ILE A 170 -52.45 -4.36 12.11
CA ILE A 170 -51.23 -3.79 11.52
C ILE A 170 -50.06 -4.02 12.45
N ASP A 171 -49.08 -4.78 11.98
CA ASP A 171 -47.83 -5.07 12.69
C ASP A 171 -46.62 -4.88 11.77
N PHE A 172 -45.41 -4.89 12.33
CA PHE A 172 -44.17 -4.86 11.57
C PHE A 172 -43.14 -5.85 12.12
N LYS A 173 -42.36 -6.44 11.21
CA LYS A 173 -41.23 -7.29 11.57
C LYS A 173 -39.93 -6.57 11.29
N TRP A 174 -39.19 -6.28 12.36
CA TRP A 174 -37.95 -5.53 12.27
C TRP A 174 -36.90 -6.21 11.38
N ASP A 175 -36.73 -7.52 11.53
CA ASP A 175 -35.75 -8.28 10.75
C ASP A 175 -36.01 -8.25 9.24
N GLU A 176 -37.28 -8.28 8.82
CA GLU A 176 -37.66 -8.17 7.42
C GLU A 176 -37.39 -6.76 6.86
N ILE A 177 -37.60 -5.71 7.68
CA ILE A 177 -37.28 -4.32 7.32
C ILE A 177 -35.78 -4.14 7.14
N ILE A 178 -34.97 -4.65 8.08
CA ILE A 178 -33.51 -4.62 8.00
C ILE A 178 -33.02 -5.45 6.81
N GLY A 179 -33.63 -6.61 6.56
CA GLY A 179 -33.37 -7.45 5.39
C GLY A 179 -33.59 -6.69 4.08
N ARG A 180 -34.70 -5.96 3.95
CA ARG A 180 -34.99 -5.11 2.78
C ARG A 180 -33.93 -4.02 2.59
N LYS A 181 -33.56 -3.31 3.67
CA LYS A 181 -32.49 -2.30 3.66
C LYS A 181 -31.17 -2.91 3.16
N ASN A 182 -30.75 -4.04 3.73
CA ASN A 182 -29.51 -4.73 3.35
C ASN A 182 -29.54 -5.17 1.88
N LYS A 183 -30.67 -5.70 1.40
CA LYS A 183 -30.84 -6.08 -0.01
C LYS A 183 -30.63 -4.89 -0.95
N ILE A 184 -31.19 -3.72 -0.63
CA ILE A 184 -31.00 -2.49 -1.42
C ILE A 184 -29.53 -2.06 -1.45
N VAL A 185 -28.89 -2.02 -0.28
CA VAL A 185 -27.46 -1.66 -0.19
C VAL A 185 -26.61 -2.62 -1.03
N ASN A 186 -26.79 -3.93 -0.84
CA ASN A 186 -26.04 -4.96 -1.59
C ASN A 186 -26.26 -4.90 -3.10
N GLN A 187 -27.49 -4.62 -3.55
CA GLN A 187 -27.78 -4.48 -4.97
C GLN A 187 -26.99 -3.30 -5.57
N LEU A 188 -26.99 -2.16 -4.89
CA LEU A 188 -26.32 -0.95 -5.37
C LEU A 188 -24.79 -1.05 -5.28
N THR A 189 -24.24 -1.64 -4.22
CA THR A 189 -22.78 -1.84 -4.09
C THR A 189 -22.26 -2.77 -5.18
N ASN A 190 -22.97 -3.87 -5.46
CA ASN A 190 -22.66 -4.77 -6.56
C ASN A 190 -22.80 -4.07 -7.93
N GLY A 191 -23.81 -3.22 -8.09
CA GLY A 191 -23.97 -2.40 -9.30
C GLY A 191 -22.77 -1.49 -9.56
N ILE A 192 -22.22 -0.85 -8.52
CA ILE A 192 -20.99 -0.04 -8.63
C ILE A 192 -19.81 -0.93 -9.02
N LYS A 193 -19.62 -2.08 -8.35
CA LYS A 193 -18.55 -3.03 -8.67
C LYS A 193 -18.59 -3.46 -10.13
N SER A 194 -19.76 -3.87 -10.62
CA SER A 194 -19.96 -4.25 -12.03
C SER A 194 -19.65 -3.10 -12.99
N LEU A 195 -20.05 -1.87 -12.63
CA LEU A 195 -19.82 -0.69 -13.47
C LEU A 195 -18.33 -0.34 -13.59
N LEU A 196 -17.58 -0.45 -12.48
CA LEU A 196 -16.13 -0.23 -12.45
C LEU A 196 -15.39 -1.30 -13.27
N SER A 197 -15.70 -2.58 -13.03
CA SER A 197 -15.09 -3.69 -13.80
C SER A 197 -15.40 -3.59 -15.29
N LYS A 198 -16.61 -3.17 -15.68
CA LYS A 198 -16.98 -2.95 -17.09
C LYS A 198 -16.10 -1.90 -17.77
N HIS A 199 -15.66 -0.88 -17.03
CA HIS A 199 -14.78 0.17 -17.54
C HIS A 199 -13.30 -0.12 -17.24
N LYS A 200 -12.95 -1.35 -16.86
CA LYS A 200 -11.57 -1.79 -16.58
C LYS A 200 -10.87 -0.98 -15.49
N VAL A 201 -11.61 -0.40 -14.55
CA VAL A 201 -11.01 0.21 -13.36
C VAL A 201 -10.50 -0.91 -12.45
N GLU A 202 -9.22 -0.86 -12.10
CA GLU A 202 -8.66 -1.77 -11.09
C GLU A 202 -9.15 -1.31 -9.71
N VAL A 203 -9.78 -2.22 -8.96
CA VAL A 203 -10.25 -1.91 -7.60
C VAL A 203 -9.45 -2.73 -6.61
N ILE A 204 -8.75 -2.04 -5.70
CA ILE A 204 -7.91 -2.66 -4.68
C ILE A 204 -8.55 -2.41 -3.32
N THR A 205 -8.86 -3.50 -2.60
CA THR A 205 -9.39 -3.41 -1.24
C THR A 205 -8.25 -3.21 -0.26
N GLY A 206 -8.11 -2.06 0.39
CA GLY A 206 -7.03 -1.82 1.35
C GLY A 206 -6.95 -0.38 1.83
N ARG A 207 -6.10 -0.13 2.84
CA ARG A 207 -5.85 1.22 3.35
C ARG A 207 -4.75 1.87 2.52
N ALA A 208 -5.06 3.01 1.90
CA ALA A 208 -4.07 3.79 1.16
C ALA A 208 -3.31 4.75 2.08
N GLU A 209 -2.03 4.95 1.78
CA GLU A 209 -1.16 5.97 2.35
C GLU A 209 -0.36 6.62 1.22
N ILE A 210 -0.34 7.95 1.17
CA ILE A 210 0.43 8.69 0.17
C ILE A 210 1.85 8.79 0.72
N VAL A 211 2.81 8.15 0.05
CA VAL A 211 4.22 8.17 0.46
C VAL A 211 4.88 9.46 -0.05
N ASP A 212 4.60 9.81 -1.30
CA ASP A 212 5.08 11.02 -1.94
C ASP A 212 4.11 11.48 -3.05
N LYS A 213 4.53 12.42 -3.91
CA LYS A 213 3.71 12.99 -4.99
C LYS A 213 3.20 11.94 -6.00
N ASN A 214 3.97 10.87 -6.22
CA ASN A 214 3.76 9.90 -7.27
C ASN A 214 3.64 8.46 -6.76
N THR A 215 3.71 8.24 -5.44
CA THR A 215 3.71 6.90 -4.85
C THR A 215 2.60 6.75 -3.81
N VAL A 216 1.76 5.73 -3.97
CA VAL A 216 0.72 5.35 -3.00
C VAL A 216 0.97 3.93 -2.50
N LEU A 217 1.10 3.77 -1.18
CA LEU A 217 1.15 2.48 -0.51
C LEU A 217 -0.28 2.00 -0.21
N VAL A 218 -0.57 0.73 -0.46
CA VAL A 218 -1.81 0.08 -0.07
C VAL A 218 -1.52 -1.07 0.88
N VAL A 219 -2.03 -0.94 2.10
CA VAL A 219 -1.93 -1.98 3.13
C VAL A 219 -3.17 -2.87 3.07
N GLN A 220 -2.95 -4.15 2.75
CA GLN A 220 -3.96 -5.20 2.72
C GLN A 220 -3.61 -6.26 3.77
N ALA A 221 -4.21 -6.17 4.96
CA ALA A 221 -3.83 -7.00 6.11
C ALA A 221 -2.31 -6.90 6.36
N GLU A 222 -1.54 -7.98 6.16
CA GLU A 222 -0.08 -8.01 6.33
C GLU A 222 0.70 -7.81 5.03
N LYS A 223 0.04 -7.49 3.92
CA LYS A 223 0.67 -7.27 2.61
C LYS A 223 0.69 -5.79 2.25
N GLU A 224 1.80 -5.37 1.67
CA GLU A 224 2.00 -4.02 1.16
C GLU A 224 2.08 -4.07 -0.37
N LEU A 225 1.32 -3.19 -1.02
CA LEU A 225 1.36 -2.96 -2.46
C LEU A 225 1.77 -1.52 -2.71
N ILE A 226 2.69 -1.30 -3.64
CA ILE A 226 3.10 0.07 -4.03
C ILE A 226 2.49 0.36 -5.39
N ILE A 227 1.87 1.53 -5.52
CA ILE A 227 1.29 2.02 -6.76
C ILE A 227 2.02 3.29 -7.16
N ASN A 228 2.73 3.22 -8.28
CA ASN A 228 3.32 4.39 -8.92
C ASN A 228 2.26 5.04 -9.82
N THR A 229 2.09 6.35 -9.67
CA THR A 229 1.05 7.09 -10.39
C THR A 229 1.43 8.50 -10.77
N ALA A 230 0.87 8.98 -11.88
CA ALA A 230 1.06 10.37 -12.31
C ALA A 230 0.19 11.35 -11.51
N ASN A 231 -1.02 10.95 -11.11
CA ASN A 231 -1.98 11.82 -10.43
C ASN A 231 -2.73 11.08 -9.32
N ILE A 232 -3.00 11.77 -8.21
CA ILE A 232 -3.73 11.23 -7.06
C ILE A 232 -5.01 12.04 -6.84
N ILE A 233 -6.16 11.37 -6.74
CA ILE A 233 -7.43 11.98 -6.33
C ILE A 233 -7.77 11.51 -4.91
N ILE A 234 -7.87 12.44 -3.97
CA ILE A 234 -8.24 12.17 -2.58
C ILE A 234 -9.76 12.30 -2.43
N ALA A 235 -10.43 11.19 -2.14
CA ALA A 235 -11.87 11.08 -1.95
C ALA A 235 -12.22 10.27 -0.69
N THR A 236 -11.43 10.43 0.38
CA THR A 236 -11.51 9.67 1.64
C THR A 236 -12.77 9.92 2.47
N GLY A 237 -13.54 10.96 2.14
CA GLY A 237 -14.82 11.26 2.77
C GLY A 237 -14.69 11.82 4.19
N SER A 238 -15.65 11.48 5.05
CA SER A 238 -15.78 12.01 6.41
C SER A 238 -16.09 10.90 7.42
N LYS A 239 -15.86 11.21 8.69
CA LYS A 239 -16.25 10.36 9.84
C LYS A 239 -17.14 11.16 10.81
N PRO A 240 -18.06 10.51 11.53
CA PRO A 240 -18.78 11.15 12.63
C PRO A 240 -17.80 11.72 13.66
N ILE A 241 -18.22 12.79 14.34
CA ILE A 241 -17.49 13.31 15.49
C ILE A 241 -17.80 12.43 16.72
N GLU A 242 -16.77 12.08 17.47
CA GLU A 242 -16.93 11.45 18.78
C GLU A 242 -16.99 12.55 19.83
N LEU A 243 -18.06 12.58 20.62
CA LEU A 243 -18.19 13.51 21.72
C LEU A 243 -17.34 13.02 22.89
N PRO A 244 -16.56 13.88 23.58
CA PRO A 244 -15.71 13.50 24.70
C PRO A 244 -16.52 13.31 25.99
N ILE A 245 -17.66 12.60 25.92
CA ILE A 245 -18.46 12.21 27.07
C ILE A 245 -18.18 10.74 27.37
N THR A 246 -17.45 10.52 28.47
CA THR A 246 -16.78 9.25 28.79
C THR A 246 -17.59 8.31 29.68
N THR A 247 -18.82 8.67 30.05
CA THR A 247 -19.64 7.86 30.94
C THR A 247 -20.37 6.75 30.17
N GLU A 248 -20.33 5.53 30.68
CA GLU A 248 -21.05 4.36 30.11
C GLU A 248 -22.55 4.65 29.92
N ALA A 249 -23.15 5.39 30.85
CA ALA A 249 -24.54 5.85 30.78
C ALA A 249 -24.84 6.78 29.58
N ALA A 250 -23.84 7.53 29.08
CA ALA A 250 -24.03 8.40 27.92
C ALA A 250 -24.13 7.61 26.61
N LYS A 251 -23.59 6.38 26.56
CA LYS A 251 -23.63 5.55 25.35
C LYS A 251 -25.05 5.17 24.92
N GLU A 252 -26.00 5.06 25.85
CA GLU A 252 -27.42 4.83 25.53
C GLU A 252 -28.09 6.02 24.83
N TYR A 253 -27.59 7.24 25.04
CA TYR A 253 -28.13 8.47 24.46
C TYR A 253 -27.41 8.90 23.18
N LEU A 254 -26.31 8.23 22.84
CA LEU A 254 -25.51 8.54 21.65
C LEU A 254 -25.94 7.66 20.48
N LEU A 255 -26.47 8.32 19.46
CA LEU A 255 -26.80 7.69 18.18
C LEU A 255 -25.52 7.58 17.34
N TYR A 256 -24.83 6.45 17.47
CA TYR A 256 -23.71 6.09 16.60
C TYR A 256 -24.21 5.28 15.39
N SER A 257 -23.42 5.23 14.32
CA SER A 257 -23.67 4.31 13.20
C SER A 257 -23.68 2.84 13.66
N SER A 258 -23.00 2.51 14.75
CA SER A 258 -23.04 1.18 15.36
C SER A 258 -24.35 0.89 16.11
N THR A 259 -25.03 1.90 16.66
CA THR A 259 -26.25 1.75 17.49
C THR A 259 -27.43 1.11 16.73
N PHE A 260 -27.44 1.17 15.39
CA PHE A 260 -28.47 0.55 14.55
C PHE A 260 -28.01 -0.73 13.83
N GLY A 261 -26.88 -1.32 14.23
CA GLY A 261 -26.28 -2.43 13.47
C GLY A 261 -25.84 -2.01 12.06
N VAL A 262 -25.64 -0.71 11.86
CA VAL A 262 -25.20 -0.12 10.58
C VAL A 262 -23.68 -0.07 10.53
N ARG A 263 -22.94 -0.57 11.52
CA ARG A 263 -21.50 -0.85 11.37
C ARG A 263 -21.08 -1.73 12.52
N ASN A 264 -20.88 -3.03 12.27
CA ASN A 264 -20.16 -3.86 13.23
C ASN A 264 -18.67 -3.55 13.05
N HIS A 265 -18.04 -3.05 14.11
CA HIS A 265 -16.59 -2.92 14.19
C HIS A 265 -15.96 -4.29 14.39
#